data_AF-A0A6G0ZFV8-F1
#
_entry.id   AF-A0A6G0ZFV8-F1
#
_cell.length_a   1.000
_cell.length_b   1.000
_cell.length_c   1.000
_cell.angle_alpha   90.00
_cell.angle_beta   90.00
_cell.angle_gamma   90.00
#
_symmetry.space_group_name_H-M   'P 1'
#
loop_
_entity.id
_entity.type
_entity.pdbx_description
1 polymer ?
#
loop_
_entity_poly.entity_id
_entity_poly.type
_entity_poly.pdbx_seq_one_letter_code
_entity_poly.pdbx_strand_id
1 'polypeptide(L)'
;MDEECSILQEEEREALLSIYDGDEAFKQVSPTIYQYKYGEDSDNKSFLLEVEWHDNYPNEAPKINLDMFYNKHIVSSVKENIRNKISKEADHYLGESMTFTLFEFLKDFATELVADQPDKEITESIIKLSIDNDDESAKKTTKKETMSKAQKRKQWDRLDSKGEKPRGYDWIDVVKHLSQTGSSKNEEN
;
A
#
# COMPACT_ATOMS: atom_id res chain seq x y z
N MET A 1 -22.83 -15.74 29.35
CA MET A 1 -22.73 -15.56 27.89
C MET A 1 -21.28 -15.62 27.48
N ASP A 2 -20.39 -14.87 28.12
CA ASP A 2 -18.95 -14.85 27.79
C ASP A 2 -18.24 -16.21 27.91
N GLU A 3 -18.61 -17.05 28.90
CA GLU A 3 -17.99 -18.39 29.06
C GLU A 3 -18.32 -19.36 27.92
N GLU A 4 -19.53 -19.27 27.34
CA GLU A 4 -19.95 -20.18 26.25
C GLU A 4 -19.23 -19.84 24.94
N CYS A 5 -19.13 -18.54 24.61
CA CYS A 5 -18.32 -18.06 23.48
C CYS A 5 -16.86 -18.49 23.59
N SER A 6 -16.27 -18.34 24.78
CA SER A 6 -14.87 -18.74 25.01
C SER A 6 -14.66 -20.24 24.82
N ILE A 7 -15.60 -21.09 25.25
CA ILE A 7 -15.51 -22.55 25.06
C ILE A 7 -15.61 -22.89 23.56
N LEU A 8 -16.57 -22.30 22.85
CA LEU A 8 -16.74 -22.52 21.41
C LEU A 8 -15.52 -22.08 20.60
N GLN A 9 -14.90 -20.95 20.97
CA GLN A 9 -13.65 -20.48 20.37
C GLN A 9 -12.48 -21.44 20.63
N GLU A 10 -12.39 -22.00 21.83
CA GLU A 10 -11.37 -22.97 22.20
C GLU A 10 -11.51 -24.25 21.36
N GLU A 11 -12.72 -24.79 21.29
CA GLU A 11 -13.05 -25.98 20.49
C GLU A 11 -12.79 -25.76 19.00
N GLU A 12 -13.23 -24.62 18.45
CA GLU A 12 -12.99 -24.26 17.05
C GLU A 12 -11.50 -24.10 16.77
N ARG A 13 -10.74 -23.51 17.70
CA ARG A 13 -9.29 -23.37 17.53
C ARG A 13 -8.59 -24.73 17.43
N GLU A 14 -8.92 -25.65 18.32
CA GLU A 14 -8.35 -27.01 18.27
C GLU A 14 -8.73 -27.72 16.97
N ALA A 15 -9.98 -27.56 16.52
CA ALA A 15 -10.44 -28.10 15.26
C ALA A 15 -9.67 -27.52 14.06
N LEU A 16 -9.51 -26.19 13.98
CA LEU A 16 -8.75 -25.52 12.92
C LEU A 16 -7.29 -26.00 12.88
N LEU A 17 -6.64 -26.09 14.04
CA LEU A 17 -5.26 -26.56 14.12
C LEU A 17 -5.13 -28.01 13.65
N SER A 18 -6.12 -28.85 13.93
CA SER A 18 -6.13 -30.23 13.45
C SER A 18 -6.45 -30.34 11.95
N ILE A 19 -7.31 -29.49 11.41
CA ILE A 19 -7.72 -29.51 10.00
C ILE A 19 -6.57 -29.01 9.11
N TYR A 20 -5.93 -27.92 9.53
CA TYR A 20 -4.87 -27.26 8.77
C TYR A 20 -3.45 -27.67 9.22
N ASP A 21 -3.33 -28.78 9.96
CA ASP A 21 -2.02 -29.32 10.33
C ASP A 21 -1.22 -29.68 9.06
N GLY A 22 -0.06 -29.03 8.89
CA GLY A 22 0.78 -29.18 7.71
C GLY A 22 0.34 -28.38 6.47
N ASP A 23 -0.69 -27.54 6.56
CA ASP A 23 -1.04 -26.60 5.48
C ASP A 23 -0.20 -25.32 5.56
N GLU A 24 0.59 -25.05 4.52
CA GLU A 24 1.44 -23.85 4.45
C GLU A 24 0.64 -22.56 4.18
N ALA A 25 -0.58 -22.67 3.66
CA ALA A 25 -1.45 -21.54 3.35
C ALA A 25 -2.11 -20.95 4.60
N PHE A 26 -2.31 -21.78 5.64
CA PHE A 26 -2.91 -21.38 6.91
C PHE A 26 -1.83 -20.96 7.92
N LYS A 27 -2.06 -19.83 8.59
CA LYS A 27 -1.20 -19.32 9.66
C LYS A 27 -2.02 -18.81 10.82
N GLN A 28 -1.74 -19.34 12.01
CA GLN A 28 -2.22 -18.75 13.24
C GLN A 28 -1.26 -17.64 13.69
N VAL A 29 -1.72 -16.39 13.72
CA VAL A 29 -0.94 -15.24 14.22
C VAL A 29 -1.11 -15.06 15.73
N SER A 30 -2.32 -15.33 16.21
CA SER A 30 -2.73 -15.20 17.62
C SER A 30 -3.80 -16.27 17.92
N PRO A 31 -4.09 -16.59 19.20
CA PRO A 31 -5.21 -17.47 19.56
C PRO A 31 -6.58 -17.05 19.01
N THR A 32 -6.72 -15.79 18.58
CA THR A 32 -7.94 -15.22 17.99
C THR A 32 -7.75 -14.67 16.59
N ILE A 33 -6.54 -14.73 16.02
CA ILE A 33 -6.23 -14.16 14.70
C ILE A 33 -5.65 -15.23 13.79
N TYR A 34 -6.36 -15.48 12.71
CA TYR A 34 -6.05 -16.51 11.74
C TYR A 34 -5.90 -15.89 10.36
N GLN A 35 -4.91 -16.36 9.63
CA GLN A 35 -4.64 -15.93 8.27
C GLN A 35 -4.69 -17.12 7.33
N TYR A 36 -5.35 -16.97 6.19
CA TYR A 36 -5.36 -17.97 5.14
C TYR A 36 -5.02 -17.33 3.81
N LYS A 37 -4.08 -17.95 3.09
CA LYS A 37 -3.60 -17.49 1.80
C LYS A 37 -4.29 -18.23 0.65
N TYR A 38 -4.81 -17.46 -0.30
CA TYR A 38 -5.41 -17.96 -1.53
C TYR A 38 -4.52 -17.65 -2.73
N GLY A 39 -4.37 -18.62 -3.63
CA GLY A 39 -3.57 -18.50 -4.86
C GLY A 39 -2.09 -18.86 -4.71
N GLU A 40 -1.37 -18.85 -5.82
CA GLU A 40 0.06 -19.21 -5.89
C GLU A 40 0.98 -18.02 -5.59
N ASP A 41 2.19 -18.32 -5.08
CA ASP A 41 3.28 -17.35 -4.88
C ASP A 41 3.83 -16.84 -6.21
N SER A 42 3.15 -15.87 -6.80
CA SER A 42 3.55 -15.01 -7.94
C SER A 42 2.35 -14.53 -8.75
N ASP A 43 1.13 -14.94 -8.38
CA ASP A 43 -0.07 -14.50 -9.08
C ASP A 43 -0.55 -13.13 -8.55
N ASN A 44 -0.87 -12.23 -9.48
CA ASN A 44 -1.56 -10.96 -9.20
C ASN A 44 -2.98 -11.19 -8.66
N LYS A 45 -3.43 -12.45 -8.65
CA LYS A 45 -4.70 -12.88 -8.09
C LYS A 45 -4.60 -13.54 -6.72
N SER A 46 -3.38 -13.67 -6.19
CA SER A 46 -3.18 -14.18 -4.84
C SER A 46 -3.58 -13.15 -3.78
N PHE A 47 -4.18 -13.58 -2.68
CA PHE A 47 -4.53 -12.69 -1.57
C PHE A 47 -4.51 -13.43 -0.23
N LEU A 48 -4.37 -12.67 0.85
CA LEU A 48 -4.32 -13.14 2.22
C LEU A 48 -5.55 -12.63 2.97
N LEU A 49 -6.37 -13.54 3.48
CA LEU A 49 -7.47 -13.20 4.36
C LEU A 49 -7.00 -13.26 5.80
N GLU A 50 -7.33 -12.24 6.60
CA GLU A 50 -7.17 -12.28 8.05
C GLU A 50 -8.56 -12.25 8.71
N VAL A 51 -8.75 -13.15 9.67
CA VAL A 51 -9.97 -13.29 10.46
C VAL A 51 -9.60 -13.10 11.93
N GLU A 52 -10.25 -12.15 12.58
CA GLU A 52 -10.05 -11.82 13.99
C GLU A 52 -11.34 -12.09 14.78
N TRP A 53 -11.22 -12.92 15.83
CA TRP A 53 -12.29 -13.19 16.78
C TRP A 53 -12.32 -12.12 17.87
N HIS A 54 -13.52 -11.60 18.12
CA HIS A 54 -13.81 -10.74 19.28
C HIS A 54 -14.49 -11.58 20.39
N ASP A 55 -14.69 -10.98 21.56
CA ASP A 55 -15.25 -11.66 22.74
C ASP A 55 -16.65 -12.25 22.47
N ASN A 56 -17.46 -11.61 21.61
CA ASN A 56 -18.81 -12.07 21.28
C ASN A 56 -18.88 -13.17 20.20
N TYR A 57 -17.75 -13.63 19.64
CA TYR A 57 -17.76 -14.62 18.57
C TYR A 57 -17.99 -16.01 19.18
N PRO A 58 -18.83 -16.90 18.61
CA PRO A 58 -19.45 -16.85 17.27
C PRO A 58 -20.85 -16.21 17.17
N ASN A 59 -21.36 -15.60 18.24
CA ASN A 59 -22.69 -14.94 18.21
C ASN A 59 -22.70 -13.70 17.30
N GLU A 60 -21.56 -13.02 17.19
CA GLU A 60 -21.33 -11.94 16.23
C GLU A 60 -20.27 -12.38 15.20
N ALA A 61 -20.41 -11.90 13.96
CA ALA A 61 -19.53 -12.26 12.87
C ALA A 61 -18.09 -11.76 13.11
N PRO A 62 -17.07 -12.56 12.76
CA PRO A 62 -15.69 -12.20 13.03
C PRO A 62 -15.26 -11.00 12.18
N LYS A 63 -14.25 -10.28 12.67
CA LYS A 63 -13.71 -9.13 11.96
C LYS A 63 -12.81 -9.60 10.83
N ILE A 64 -13.23 -9.29 9.60
CA ILE A 64 -12.50 -9.64 8.38
C ILE A 64 -11.58 -8.49 7.96
N ASN A 65 -10.30 -8.80 7.80
CA ASN A 65 -9.29 -7.85 7.35
C ASN A 65 -8.63 -8.32 6.04
N LEU A 66 -8.64 -7.43 5.04
CA LEU A 66 -8.05 -7.62 3.71
C LEU A 66 -6.99 -6.55 3.39
N ASP A 67 -6.67 -5.66 4.34
CA ASP A 67 -5.74 -4.54 4.14
C ASP A 67 -4.31 -4.87 4.55
N MET A 68 -3.96 -6.15 4.47
CA MET A 68 -2.60 -6.63 4.72
C MET A 68 -1.65 -6.18 3.62
N PHE A 69 -0.36 -6.02 3.97
CA PHE A 69 0.68 -5.62 3.01
C PHE A 69 0.74 -6.55 1.80
N TYR A 70 0.45 -7.84 2.00
CA TYR A 70 0.39 -8.82 0.92
C TYR A 70 -0.68 -8.46 -0.13
N ASN A 71 -1.81 -7.87 0.26
CA ASN A 71 -2.94 -7.58 -0.65
C ASN A 71 -2.84 -6.20 -1.31
N LYS A 72 -1.65 -5.62 -1.41
CA LYS A 72 -1.46 -4.27 -1.98
C LYS A 72 -1.76 -4.20 -3.47
N HIS A 73 -1.54 -5.30 -4.18
CA HIS A 73 -1.82 -5.41 -5.61
C HIS A 73 -3.31 -5.61 -5.91
N ILE A 74 -4.11 -6.06 -4.94
CA ILE A 74 -5.55 -6.27 -5.10
C ILE A 74 -6.30 -4.94 -5.09
N VAL A 75 -7.13 -4.72 -6.11
CA VAL A 75 -7.91 -3.48 -6.27
C VAL A 75 -8.96 -3.37 -5.17
N SER A 76 -9.21 -2.16 -4.68
CA SER A 76 -10.18 -1.89 -3.61
C SER A 76 -11.58 -2.42 -3.92
N SER A 77 -12.04 -2.35 -5.18
CA SER A 77 -13.34 -2.88 -5.60
C SER A 77 -13.45 -4.40 -5.41
N VAL A 78 -12.36 -5.13 -5.66
CA VAL A 78 -12.29 -6.59 -5.46
C VAL A 78 -12.34 -6.89 -3.95
N LYS A 79 -11.59 -6.15 -3.13
CA LYS A 79 -11.63 -6.30 -1.67
C LYS A 79 -13.02 -6.07 -1.09
N GLU A 80 -13.72 -5.04 -1.57
CA GLU A 80 -15.09 -4.75 -1.16
C GLU A 80 -16.06 -5.87 -1.57
N ASN A 81 -15.92 -6.43 -2.77
CA ASN A 81 -16.71 -7.58 -3.21
C ASN A 81 -16.48 -8.81 -2.31
N ILE A 82 -15.20 -9.15 -2.05
CA ILE A 82 -14.82 -10.24 -1.14
C ILE A 82 -15.46 -10.02 0.23
N ARG A 83 -15.29 -8.82 0.82
CA ARG A 83 -15.88 -8.48 2.12
C ARG A 83 -17.40 -8.63 2.12
N ASN A 84 -18.08 -8.15 1.08
CA ASN A 84 -19.53 -8.26 0.96
C ASN A 84 -20.01 -9.72 0.85
N LYS A 85 -19.29 -10.59 0.13
CA LYS A 85 -19.64 -12.02 0.06
C LYS A 85 -19.44 -12.70 1.41
N ILE A 86 -18.31 -12.44 2.08
CA ILE A 86 -18.01 -13.03 3.39
C ILE A 86 -19.01 -12.57 4.44
N SER A 87 -19.35 -11.29 4.49
CA SER A 87 -20.33 -10.78 5.46
C SER A 87 -21.70 -11.44 5.27
N LYS A 88 -22.15 -11.63 4.03
CA LYS A 88 -23.41 -12.34 3.75
C LYS A 88 -23.38 -13.80 4.18
N GLU A 89 -22.26 -14.48 3.93
CA GLU A 89 -22.11 -15.88 4.31
C GLU A 89 -22.03 -16.02 5.84
N ALA A 90 -21.30 -15.12 6.52
CA ALA A 90 -21.18 -15.10 7.99
C ALA A 90 -22.53 -14.92 8.70
N ASP A 91 -23.43 -14.10 8.15
CA ASP A 91 -24.78 -13.90 8.70
C ASP A 91 -25.59 -15.20 8.76
N HIS A 92 -25.30 -16.19 7.90
CA HIS A 92 -25.99 -17.48 7.88
C HIS A 92 -25.53 -18.44 8.98
N TYR A 93 -24.31 -18.27 9.51
CA TYR A 93 -23.71 -19.17 10.51
C TYR A 93 -23.57 -18.52 11.90
N LEU A 94 -24.24 -17.40 12.15
CA LEU A 94 -24.24 -16.75 13.47
C LEU A 94 -24.67 -17.72 14.56
N GLY A 95 -23.86 -17.79 15.62
CA GLY A 95 -24.04 -18.72 16.73
C GLY A 95 -23.27 -20.04 16.61
N GLU A 96 -22.61 -20.30 15.48
CA GLU A 96 -21.78 -21.49 15.25
C GLU A 96 -20.36 -21.14 14.79
N SER A 97 -19.42 -22.07 14.98
CA SER A 97 -18.06 -21.99 14.48
C SER A 97 -18.07 -21.88 12.94
N MET A 98 -17.65 -20.73 12.40
CA MET A 98 -17.79 -20.44 10.96
C MET A 98 -16.46 -20.21 10.25
N THR A 99 -15.32 -20.15 10.93
CA THR A 99 -14.05 -19.80 10.27
C THR A 99 -13.64 -20.79 9.20
N PHE A 100 -13.72 -22.09 9.49
CA PHE A 100 -13.46 -23.15 8.51
C PHE A 100 -14.38 -23.00 7.30
N THR A 101 -15.68 -22.81 7.55
CA THR A 101 -16.68 -22.63 6.49
C THR A 101 -16.40 -21.40 5.64
N LEU A 102 -16.05 -20.27 6.25
CA LEU A 102 -15.67 -19.06 5.54
C LEU A 102 -14.40 -19.27 4.70
N PHE A 103 -13.42 -20.03 5.22
CA PHE A 103 -12.21 -20.31 4.46
C PHE A 103 -12.46 -21.19 3.25
N GLU A 104 -13.25 -22.25 3.39
CA GLU A 104 -13.61 -23.14 2.28
C GLU A 104 -14.52 -22.44 1.28
N PHE A 105 -15.50 -21.65 1.73
CA PHE A 105 -16.32 -20.81 0.86
C PHE A 105 -15.43 -19.92 -0.02
N LEU A 106 -14.50 -19.19 0.60
CA LEU A 106 -13.59 -18.34 -0.18
C LEU A 106 -12.68 -19.11 -1.10
N LYS A 107 -12.29 -20.34 -0.76
CA LYS A 107 -11.46 -21.19 -1.61
C LYS A 107 -12.18 -21.52 -2.91
N ASP A 108 -13.46 -21.85 -2.83
CA ASP A 108 -14.30 -22.14 -4.00
C ASP A 108 -14.55 -20.89 -4.85
N PHE A 109 -14.76 -19.74 -4.19
CA PHE A 109 -15.04 -18.47 -4.88
C PHE A 109 -13.81 -17.63 -5.20
N ALA A 110 -12.60 -18.02 -4.79
CA ALA A 110 -11.37 -17.23 -4.94
C ALA A 110 -11.11 -16.89 -6.42
N THR A 111 -11.31 -17.85 -7.31
CA THR A 111 -11.10 -17.65 -8.76
C THR A 111 -12.09 -16.66 -9.37
N GLU A 112 -13.36 -16.68 -8.92
CA GLU A 112 -14.40 -15.76 -9.36
C GLU A 112 -14.20 -14.36 -8.78
N LEU A 113 -13.86 -14.29 -7.49
CA LEU A 113 -13.67 -13.04 -6.76
C LEU A 113 -12.54 -12.20 -7.35
N VAL A 114 -11.52 -12.85 -7.90
CA VAL A 114 -10.36 -12.20 -8.47
C VAL A 114 -10.41 -12.20 -10.01
N ALA A 115 -11.54 -12.57 -10.62
CA ALA A 115 -11.74 -12.49 -12.06
C ALA A 115 -11.76 -11.03 -12.56
N ASP A 116 -12.29 -10.11 -11.76
CA ASP A 116 -12.35 -8.67 -12.06
C ASP A 116 -11.03 -7.94 -11.78
N GLN A 117 -10.01 -8.65 -11.28
CA GLN A 117 -8.69 -8.09 -11.01
C GLN A 117 -7.94 -7.88 -12.34
N PRO A 118 -7.43 -6.67 -12.63
CA PRO A 118 -6.69 -6.40 -13.85
C PRO A 118 -5.38 -7.19 -13.91
N ASP A 119 -5.04 -7.74 -15.07
CA ASP A 119 -3.82 -8.55 -15.28
C ASP A 119 -2.50 -7.80 -15.01
N LYS A 120 -2.54 -6.47 -14.91
CA LYS A 120 -1.39 -5.63 -14.59
C LYS A 120 -1.45 -5.21 -13.13
N GLU A 121 -0.35 -5.40 -12.41
CA GLU A 121 -0.12 -4.84 -11.07
C GLU A 121 -0.38 -3.32 -11.09
N ILE A 122 -1.57 -2.90 -10.62
CA ILE A 122 -1.82 -1.50 -10.34
C ILE A 122 -1.18 -1.25 -8.97
N THR A 123 0.05 -0.72 -8.99
CA THR A 123 0.67 -0.15 -7.79
C THR A 123 -0.09 1.13 -7.40
N GLU A 124 -1.24 0.97 -6.73
CA GLU A 124 -1.99 2.08 -6.14
C GLU A 124 -1.25 2.62 -4.90
N SER A 125 -0.09 3.27 -5.08
CA SER A 125 0.48 4.16 -4.07
C SER A 125 1.67 4.94 -4.64
N ILE A 126 1.41 6.18 -5.09
CA ILE A 126 2.17 7.45 -4.88
C ILE A 126 1.61 8.53 -5.86
N ILE A 127 0.29 8.77 -5.91
CA ILE A 127 -0.26 9.95 -6.64
C ILE A 127 -1.22 10.80 -5.79
N LYS A 128 -1.65 10.37 -4.60
CA LYS A 128 -2.54 11.15 -3.72
C LYS A 128 -1.84 12.20 -2.83
N LEU A 129 -0.74 12.79 -3.29
CA LEU A 129 -0.13 13.98 -2.69
C LEU A 129 0.16 15.01 -3.79
N SER A 130 -0.89 15.43 -4.50
CA SER A 130 -0.86 16.69 -5.24
C SER A 130 -1.81 17.64 -4.53
N ILE A 131 -1.18 18.56 -3.82
CA ILE A 131 -1.73 19.70 -3.09
C ILE A 131 -2.76 20.43 -3.96
N ASP A 132 -3.94 20.60 -3.38
CA ASP A 132 -4.98 21.53 -3.81
C ASP A 132 -4.36 22.94 -3.89
N ASN A 133 -4.24 23.47 -5.11
CA ASN A 133 -4.04 24.90 -5.37
C ASN A 133 -4.59 25.20 -6.77
N ASP A 134 -5.77 25.84 -6.73
CA ASP A 134 -6.11 27.05 -7.48
C ASP A 134 -6.20 26.98 -9.02
N ASP A 135 -7.46 27.07 -9.45
CA ASP A 135 -8.01 28.07 -10.38
C ASP A 135 -7.53 28.16 -11.85
N GLU A 136 -8.46 28.62 -12.66
CA GLU A 136 -8.51 28.72 -14.10
C GLU A 136 -7.19 29.02 -14.85
N SER A 137 -6.95 28.28 -15.95
CA SER A 137 -6.94 28.85 -17.31
C SER A 137 -6.18 27.95 -18.31
N ALA A 138 -6.79 27.78 -19.48
CA ALA A 138 -6.25 27.05 -20.62
C ALA A 138 -4.88 27.57 -21.06
N LYS A 139 -3.86 26.69 -21.14
CA LYS A 139 -2.70 26.80 -22.05
C LYS A 139 -1.84 25.53 -22.09
N LYS A 140 -1.84 24.89 -23.26
CA LYS A 140 -0.71 24.17 -23.91
C LYS A 140 0.25 23.41 -22.98
N THR A 141 0.07 22.09 -22.85
CA THR A 141 0.97 21.19 -22.12
C THR A 141 2.31 21.03 -22.84
N THR A 142 3.27 21.89 -22.51
CA THR A 142 4.68 21.57 -22.68
C THR A 142 5.03 20.43 -21.72
N LYS A 143 5.57 19.33 -22.27
CA LYS A 143 6.13 18.21 -21.49
C LYS A 143 7.06 18.78 -20.43
N LYS A 144 6.71 18.62 -19.14
CA LYS A 144 7.65 18.85 -18.04
C LYS A 144 8.76 17.81 -18.22
N GLU A 145 9.92 18.25 -18.72
CA GLU A 145 11.11 17.42 -18.82
C GLU A 145 11.44 16.88 -17.43
N THR A 146 11.18 15.60 -17.22
CA THR A 146 11.63 14.91 -16.04
C THR A 146 13.14 14.81 -16.12
N MET A 147 13.85 15.59 -15.31
CA MET A 147 15.30 15.61 -15.25
C MET A 147 15.86 14.19 -15.13
N SER A 148 16.73 13.81 -16.05
CA SER A 148 17.41 12.51 -16.02
C SER A 148 18.19 12.32 -14.71
N LYS A 149 18.38 11.09 -14.28
CA LYS A 149 19.14 10.74 -13.06
C LYS A 149 20.53 11.40 -13.04
N ALA A 150 21.17 11.53 -14.22
CA ALA A 150 22.44 12.23 -14.38
C ALA A 150 22.34 13.75 -14.18
N GLN A 151 21.25 14.36 -14.63
CA GLN A 151 20.95 15.78 -14.46
C GLN A 151 20.68 16.12 -12.99
N LYS A 152 19.93 15.25 -12.28
CA LYS A 152 19.74 15.39 -10.83
C LYS A 152 21.08 15.34 -10.10
N ARG A 153 21.94 14.35 -10.38
CA ARG A 153 23.26 14.22 -9.74
C ARG A 153 24.14 15.46 -9.91
N LYS A 154 24.19 16.04 -11.12
CA LYS A 154 24.92 17.30 -11.38
C LYS A 154 24.40 18.50 -10.57
N GLN A 155 23.10 18.53 -10.28
CA GLN A 155 22.49 19.60 -9.50
C GLN A 155 22.84 19.47 -8.01
N TRP A 156 22.93 18.23 -7.51
CA TRP A 156 23.43 17.93 -6.16
C TRP A 156 24.93 18.24 -6.01
N ASP A 157 25.75 17.91 -7.01
CA ASP A 157 27.20 18.20 -6.97
C ASP A 157 27.52 19.71 -7.01
N ARG A 158 26.55 20.56 -7.35
CA ARG A 158 26.73 22.03 -7.39
C ARG A 158 26.62 22.70 -6.02
N LEU A 159 26.07 22.00 -5.02
CA LEU A 159 25.78 22.55 -3.70
C LEU A 159 26.56 21.75 -2.64
N ASP A 160 27.04 22.45 -1.61
CA ASP A 160 27.65 21.83 -0.43
C ASP A 160 26.59 21.08 0.40
N SER A 161 27.03 20.29 1.37
CA SER A 161 26.25 19.58 2.39
C SER A 161 25.16 20.40 3.11
N LYS A 162 25.23 21.73 3.03
CA LYS A 162 24.24 22.69 3.57
C LYS A 162 23.29 23.28 2.54
N GLY A 163 23.35 22.84 1.28
CA GLY A 163 22.54 23.37 0.18
C GLY A 163 23.00 24.73 -0.35
N GLU A 164 24.17 25.21 0.09
CA GLU A 164 24.74 26.49 -0.34
C GLU A 164 25.83 26.28 -1.41
N LYS A 165 26.05 27.30 -2.26
CA LYS A 165 27.20 27.29 -3.16
C LYS A 165 28.50 27.36 -2.34
N PRO A 166 29.56 26.61 -2.69
CA PRO A 166 30.80 26.63 -1.92
C PRO A 166 31.37 28.06 -1.82
N ARG A 167 31.99 28.40 -0.68
CA ARG A 167 32.71 29.68 -0.53
C ARG A 167 33.74 29.80 -1.66
N GLY A 168 33.75 30.94 -2.34
CA GLY A 168 34.60 31.17 -3.50
C GLY A 168 34.02 30.68 -4.83
N TYR A 169 32.75 30.27 -4.91
CA TYR A 169 32.10 29.96 -6.20
C TYR A 169 32.03 31.17 -7.14
N ASP A 170 31.94 32.38 -6.59
CA ASP A 170 31.84 33.66 -7.32
C ASP A 170 33.04 34.56 -7.00
N TRP A 171 34.25 33.97 -7.03
CA TRP A 171 35.45 34.77 -6.91
C TRP A 171 35.65 35.55 -8.22
N ILE A 172 35.57 36.87 -8.11
CA ILE A 172 35.86 37.77 -9.22
C ILE A 172 37.34 38.15 -9.09
N ASP A 173 38.13 37.90 -10.14
CA ASP A 173 39.47 38.46 -10.25
C ASP A 173 39.34 39.98 -10.37
N VAL A 174 39.60 40.68 -9.26
CA VAL A 174 39.45 42.13 -9.15
C VAL A 174 40.34 42.85 -10.17
N VAL A 175 41.52 42.31 -10.49
CA VAL A 175 42.44 42.89 -11.49
C VAL A 175 41.85 42.76 -12.90
N LYS A 176 41.28 41.59 -13.21
CA LYS A 176 40.63 41.35 -14.50
C LYS A 176 39.30 42.12 -14.66
N HIS A 177 38.55 42.29 -13.58
CA HIS A 177 37.30 43.05 -13.58
C HIS A 177 37.55 44.56 -13.73
N LEU A 178 38.56 45.10 -13.05
CA LEU A 178 38.97 46.50 -13.20
C LEU A 178 39.59 46.77 -14.58
N SER A 179 40.36 45.84 -15.15
CA SER A 179 40.89 46.03 -16.51
C SER A 179 39.80 46.00 -17.59
N GLN A 180 38.68 45.30 -17.33
CA GLN A 180 37.54 45.23 -18.24
C GLN A 180 36.59 46.45 -18.11
N THR A 181 36.55 47.09 -16.94
CA THR A 181 35.67 48.25 -16.66
C THR A 181 36.38 49.61 -16.71
N GLY A 182 37.72 49.62 -16.67
CA GLY A 182 38.56 50.83 -16.69
C GLY A 182 38.62 51.59 -18.02
N SER A 183 37.99 51.10 -19.09
CA SER A 183 37.94 51.77 -20.41
C SER A 183 36.66 52.59 -20.62
N SER A 184 35.92 52.89 -19.56
CA SER A 184 34.74 53.75 -19.63
C SER A 184 35.16 55.23 -19.50
N LYS A 185 35.58 55.81 -20.64
CA LYS A 185 35.65 57.24 -20.97
C LYS A 185 35.69 58.24 -19.80
N ASN A 186 36.88 58.79 -19.53
CA ASN A 186 37.00 60.21 -19.16
C ASN A 186 37.22 60.99 -20.47
N GLU A 187 36.13 61.47 -21.06
CA GLU A 187 36.13 62.54 -22.07
C GLU A 187 35.40 63.74 -21.45
N GLU A 188 36.07 64.91 -21.50
CA GLU A 188 35.58 66.28 -21.20
C GLU A 188 35.36 66.58 -19.69
N ASN A 189 36.05 67.53 -19.05
CA ASN A 189 36.48 68.87 -19.46
C ASN A 189 37.66 69.34 -18.59
#